data_AF-A0A0H4WNL6-F1
#
_entry.id   AF-A0A0H4WNL6-F1
#
_cell.length_a   1.000
_cell.length_b   1.000
_cell.length_c   1.000
_cell.angle_alpha   90.00
_cell.angle_beta   90.00
_cell.angle_gamma   90.00
#
_symmetry.space_group_name_H-M   'P 1'
#
loop_
_entity.id
_entity.type
_entity.pdbx_description
1 polymer ?
#
loop_
_entity_poly.entity_id
_entity_poly.type
_entity_poly.pdbx_seq_one_letter_code
_entity_poly.pdbx_strand_id
1 'polypeptide(L)'
;MPREPPIVLPVSLPLLRHANPWALLLAKEAGYSSAVAALLSERYALKSDEKPFVKELLGRKRNLWVFRCDQRRFAGDFVVVNMAEPRLTRRAVVVLDLKMGAPLVIGGGGAGMQLTHAQDAVHGVASRPGVISPDAPYVLATGDKSVMLAYLGAD
;
A
#
# COMPACT_ATOMS: atom_id res chain seq x y z
N MET A 1 -20.82 6.92 -16.26
CA MET A 1 -19.82 5.82 -16.25
C MET A 1 -19.41 5.59 -14.80
N PRO A 2 -19.26 4.34 -14.32
CA PRO A 2 -18.59 4.12 -13.05
C PRO A 2 -17.20 4.74 -13.15
N ARG A 3 -16.79 5.51 -12.14
CA ARG A 3 -15.41 6.01 -12.05
C ARG A 3 -14.47 4.79 -12.01
N GLU A 4 -13.17 4.98 -12.28
CA GLU A 4 -12.20 3.91 -12.02
C GLU A 4 -11.88 3.84 -10.53
N PRO A 5 -11.62 2.64 -9.96
CA PRO A 5 -11.31 2.53 -8.55
C PRO A 5 -9.98 3.23 -8.23
N PRO A 6 -9.84 3.81 -7.02
CA PRO A 6 -8.60 4.41 -6.58
C PRO A 6 -7.51 3.35 -6.53
N ILE A 7 -6.37 3.60 -7.15
CA ILE A 7 -5.26 2.62 -7.29
C ILE A 7 -4.76 2.12 -5.93
N VAL A 8 -4.92 2.93 -4.89
CA VAL A 8 -4.47 2.63 -3.53
C VAL A 8 -5.60 2.85 -2.54
N LEU A 9 -5.69 2.00 -1.52
CA LEU A 9 -6.65 2.10 -0.41
C LEU A 9 -5.92 2.10 0.94
N PRO A 10 -6.26 2.98 1.91
CA PRO A 10 -5.59 2.99 3.20
C PRO A 10 -5.84 1.70 3.98
N VAL A 11 -4.82 1.22 4.68
CA VAL A 11 -4.92 0.07 5.57
C VAL A 11 -4.79 0.53 7.01
N SER A 12 -5.70 0.05 7.86
CA SER A 12 -5.65 0.28 9.30
C SER A 12 -6.03 -0.98 10.07
N LEU A 13 -5.50 -1.14 11.29
CA LEU A 13 -5.84 -2.29 12.14
C LEU A 13 -7.34 -2.44 12.41
N PRO A 14 -8.12 -1.38 12.69
CA PRO A 14 -9.57 -1.49 12.84
C PRO A 14 -10.24 -2.00 11.57
N LEU A 15 -9.79 -1.49 10.41
CA LEU A 15 -10.35 -1.86 9.11
C LEU A 15 -10.19 -3.37 8.85
N LEU A 16 -9.03 -3.95 9.20
CA LEU A 16 -8.75 -5.38 9.01
C LEU A 16 -9.65 -6.34 9.85
N ARG A 17 -10.51 -5.80 10.71
CA ARG A 17 -11.53 -6.57 11.47
C ARG A 17 -12.85 -6.72 10.71
N HIS A 18 -13.10 -5.91 9.68
CA HIS A 18 -14.30 -6.01 8.87
C HIS A 18 -14.25 -7.24 7.96
N ALA A 19 -15.42 -7.80 7.63
CA ALA A 19 -15.53 -8.95 6.73
C ALA A 19 -15.05 -8.62 5.31
N ASN A 20 -15.38 -7.43 4.79
CA ASN A 20 -14.87 -6.92 3.52
C ASN A 20 -14.42 -5.45 3.65
N PRO A 21 -13.18 -5.22 4.13
CA PRO A 21 -12.67 -3.86 4.36
C PRO A 21 -12.56 -3.03 3.08
N TRP A 22 -12.22 -3.66 1.96
CA TRP A 22 -11.97 -2.97 0.71
C TRP A 22 -13.27 -2.51 0.05
N ALA A 23 -14.33 -3.33 0.10
CA ALA A 23 -15.65 -2.90 -0.36
C ALA A 23 -16.16 -1.69 0.42
N LEU A 24 -15.93 -1.65 1.75
CA LEU A 24 -16.29 -0.51 2.58
C LEU A 24 -15.55 0.77 2.13
N LEU A 25 -14.23 0.68 1.91
CA LEU A 25 -13.44 1.83 1.45
C LEU A 25 -13.79 2.25 0.03
N LEU A 26 -14.02 1.31 -0.88
CA LEU A 26 -14.43 1.60 -2.26
C LEU A 26 -15.78 2.32 -2.30
N ALA A 27 -16.75 1.91 -1.49
CA ALA A 27 -18.01 2.62 -1.38
C ALA A 27 -17.83 4.03 -0.80
N LYS A 28 -16.99 4.18 0.24
CA LYS A 28 -16.80 5.44 0.96
C LYS A 28 -15.92 6.46 0.23
N GLU A 29 -14.75 6.04 -0.26
CA GLU A 29 -13.75 6.93 -0.87
C GLU A 29 -14.04 7.18 -2.35
N ALA A 30 -14.56 6.17 -3.06
CA ALA A 30 -14.77 6.26 -4.51
C ALA A 30 -16.24 6.38 -4.91
N GLY A 31 -17.17 6.29 -3.96
CA GLY A 31 -18.61 6.50 -4.20
C GLY A 31 -19.29 5.37 -4.97
N TYR A 32 -18.74 4.15 -4.93
CA TYR A 32 -19.37 3.00 -5.57
C TYR A 32 -20.61 2.52 -4.82
N SER A 33 -21.56 1.95 -5.57
CA SER A 33 -22.61 1.15 -4.96
C SER A 33 -22.01 -0.09 -4.29
N SER A 34 -22.70 -0.62 -3.27
CA SER A 34 -22.24 -1.80 -2.52
C SER A 34 -21.95 -3.01 -3.42
N ALA A 35 -22.75 -3.22 -4.47
CA ALA A 35 -22.55 -4.32 -5.42
C ALA A 35 -21.25 -4.15 -6.24
N VAL A 36 -21.00 -2.95 -6.76
CA VAL A 36 -19.78 -2.66 -7.52
C VAL A 36 -18.55 -2.69 -6.61
N ALA A 37 -18.66 -2.14 -5.40
CA ALA A 37 -17.59 -2.16 -4.42
C ALA A 37 -17.20 -3.59 -4.01
N ALA A 38 -18.19 -4.49 -3.83
CA ALA A 38 -17.94 -5.89 -3.54
C ALA A 38 -17.18 -6.59 -4.67
N LEU A 39 -17.60 -6.41 -5.93
CA LEU A 39 -16.90 -6.99 -7.08
C LEU A 39 -15.45 -6.47 -7.22
N LEU A 40 -15.24 -5.17 -6.99
CA LEU A 40 -13.91 -4.56 -7.10
C LEU A 40 -13.00 -4.89 -5.92
N SER A 41 -13.55 -5.23 -4.76
CA SER A 41 -12.79 -5.52 -3.53
C SER A 41 -11.81 -6.68 -3.67
N GLU A 42 -12.09 -7.64 -4.56
CA GLU A 42 -11.23 -8.79 -4.83
C GLU A 42 -9.83 -8.37 -5.31
N ARG A 43 -9.72 -7.22 -5.98
CA ARG A 43 -8.45 -6.69 -6.48
C ARG A 43 -7.50 -6.22 -5.39
N TYR A 44 -8.04 -5.98 -4.19
CA TYR A 44 -7.31 -5.49 -3.02
C TYR A 44 -7.15 -6.57 -1.96
N ALA A 45 -7.71 -7.77 -2.19
CA ALA A 45 -7.66 -8.87 -1.24
C ALA A 45 -6.23 -9.13 -0.77
N LEU A 46 -6.08 -9.34 0.54
CA LEU A 46 -4.81 -9.68 1.14
C LEU A 46 -4.58 -11.18 1.04
N LYS A 47 -3.40 -11.56 0.57
CA LYS A 47 -2.89 -12.93 0.63
C LYS A 47 -2.53 -13.30 2.08
N SER A 48 -2.34 -14.59 2.32
CA SER A 48 -2.12 -15.17 3.65
C SER A 48 -0.88 -14.62 4.36
N ASP A 49 0.15 -14.23 3.60
CA ASP A 49 1.42 -13.68 4.04
C ASP A 49 1.41 -12.15 4.21
N GLU A 50 0.65 -11.44 3.37
CA GLU A 50 0.49 -9.99 3.44
C GLU A 50 -0.28 -9.53 4.69
N LYS A 51 -1.29 -10.29 5.13
CA LYS A 51 -2.11 -9.91 6.30
C LYS A 51 -1.30 -9.90 7.62
N PRO A 52 -0.48 -10.92 7.94
CA PRO A 52 0.46 -10.88 9.05
C PRO A 52 1.43 -9.70 8.96
N PHE A 53 2.00 -9.45 7.76
CA PHE A 53 2.91 -8.32 7.55
C PHE A 53 2.30 -6.99 7.97
N VAL A 54 1.13 -6.63 7.43
CA VAL A 54 0.51 -5.33 7.72
C VAL A 54 0.05 -5.24 9.17
N LYS A 55 -0.42 -6.35 9.76
CA LYS A 55 -0.80 -6.39 11.18
C LYS A 55 0.41 -6.14 12.09
N GLU A 56 1.54 -6.78 11.82
CA GLU A 56 2.77 -6.61 12.59
C GLU A 56 3.32 -5.18 12.42
N LEU A 57 3.39 -4.69 11.18
CA LEU A 57 3.88 -3.35 10.87
C LEU A 57 3.08 -2.26 11.57
N LEU A 58 1.74 -2.25 11.40
CA LEU A 58 0.86 -1.26 12.01
C LEU A 58 0.74 -1.43 13.54
N GLY A 59 0.96 -2.65 14.04
CA GLY A 59 1.00 -2.94 15.47
C GLY A 59 2.24 -2.35 16.16
N ARG A 60 3.38 -2.32 15.46
CA ARG A 60 4.67 -1.86 15.98
C ARG A 60 4.96 -0.39 15.68
N LYS A 61 4.50 0.14 14.55
CA LYS A 61 4.80 1.51 14.09
C LYS A 61 3.55 2.30 13.77
N ARG A 62 3.16 3.19 14.69
CA ARG A 62 1.99 4.08 14.51
C ARG A 62 2.22 5.23 13.54
N ASN A 63 3.48 5.60 13.33
CA ASN A 63 3.89 6.65 12.38
C ASN A 63 3.93 6.16 10.93
N LEU A 64 3.81 4.85 10.68
CA LEU A 64 3.79 4.31 9.33
C LEU A 64 2.34 4.17 8.86
N TRP A 65 2.03 4.85 7.76
CA TRP A 65 0.76 4.70 7.07
C TRP A 65 0.95 3.73 5.91
N VAL A 66 0.04 2.77 5.79
CA VAL A 66 0.12 1.70 4.79
C VAL A 66 -1.06 1.83 3.85
N PHE A 67 -0.82 1.72 2.56
CA PHE A 67 -1.83 1.75 1.51
C PHE A 67 -1.70 0.48 0.67
N ARG A 68 -2.81 -0.22 0.46
CA ARG A 68 -2.90 -1.41 -0.38
C ARG A 68 -3.08 -0.99 -1.84
N CYS A 69 -2.25 -1.51 -2.74
CA CYS A 69 -2.37 -1.27 -4.18
C CYS A 69 -3.39 -2.22 -4.84
N ASP A 70 -3.92 -1.82 -6.01
CA ASP A 70 -4.66 -2.69 -6.92
C ASP A 70 -3.70 -3.73 -7.53
N GLN A 71 -3.85 -5.00 -7.15
CA GLN A 71 -2.99 -6.10 -7.59
C GLN A 71 -2.97 -6.26 -9.13
N ARG A 72 -4.01 -5.81 -9.84
CA ARG A 72 -4.09 -5.94 -11.31
C ARG A 72 -3.31 -4.86 -12.05
N ARG A 73 -2.75 -3.88 -11.34
CA ARG A 73 -2.08 -2.71 -11.94
C ARG A 73 -0.56 -2.74 -11.85
N PHE A 74 0.07 -3.81 -11.35
CA PHE A 74 1.54 -3.90 -11.24
C PHE A 74 2.19 -2.67 -10.56
N ALA A 75 1.59 -2.25 -9.44
CA ALA A 75 2.02 -1.09 -8.67
C ALA A 75 2.58 -1.48 -7.28
N GLY A 76 3.06 -2.72 -7.17
CA GLY A 76 3.46 -3.36 -5.91
C GLY A 76 2.27 -3.87 -5.10
N ASP A 77 2.57 -4.39 -3.91
CA ASP A 77 1.58 -4.83 -2.95
C ASP A 77 1.12 -3.67 -2.05
N PHE A 78 2.06 -2.80 -1.65
CA PHE A 78 1.78 -1.69 -0.74
C PHE A 78 2.59 -0.44 -1.04
N VAL A 79 2.03 0.71 -0.68
CA VAL A 79 2.79 1.95 -0.45
C VAL A 79 2.82 2.21 1.05
N VAL A 80 4.01 2.41 1.61
CA VAL A 80 4.22 2.75 3.01
C VAL A 80 4.78 4.17 3.08
N VAL A 81 4.15 5.00 3.90
CA VAL A 81 4.56 6.39 4.12
C VAL A 81 4.94 6.56 5.58
N ASN A 82 6.15 7.06 5.83
CA ASN A 82 6.55 7.48 7.17
C ASN A 82 6.06 8.90 7.46
N MET A 83 5.07 9.00 8.33
CA MET A 83 4.42 10.25 8.73
C MET A 83 5.16 11.00 9.84
N ALA A 84 6.31 10.52 10.30
CA ALA A 84 7.11 11.20 11.32
C ALA A 84 7.67 12.55 10.85
N GLU A 85 7.90 12.70 9.54
CA GLU A 85 8.32 13.97 8.94
C GLU A 85 7.09 14.83 8.61
N PRO A 86 6.98 16.06 9.15
CA PRO A 86 5.83 16.93 8.89
C PRO A 86 5.78 17.44 7.45
N ARG A 87 6.94 17.65 6.79
CA ARG A 87 6.99 18.18 5.42
C ARG A 87 6.62 17.11 4.39
N LEU A 88 5.56 17.34 3.64
CA LEU A 88 5.02 16.39 2.65
C LEU A 88 6.03 15.93 1.59
N THR A 89 6.98 16.80 1.23
CA THR A 89 8.04 16.51 0.23
C THR A 89 9.21 15.70 0.78
N ARG A 90 9.31 15.54 2.10
CA ARG A 90 10.42 14.85 2.77
C ARG A 90 10.00 13.56 3.47
N ARG A 91 8.70 13.23 3.46
CA ARG A 91 8.21 11.96 4.00
C ARG A 91 8.82 10.82 3.20
N ALA A 92 9.38 9.85 3.93
CA ALA A 92 9.89 8.64 3.29
C ALA A 92 8.72 7.82 2.75
N VAL A 93 8.78 7.51 1.46
CA VAL A 93 7.79 6.68 0.76
C VAL A 93 8.49 5.43 0.26
N VAL A 94 7.90 4.28 0.55
CA VAL A 94 8.37 2.98 0.08
C VAL A 94 7.24 2.29 -0.66
N VAL A 95 7.43 1.98 -1.93
CA VAL A 95 6.54 1.08 -2.67
C VAL A 95 7.15 -0.31 -2.59
N LEU A 96 6.42 -1.25 -2.02
CA LEU A 96 6.94 -2.58 -1.73
C LEU A 96 6.12 -3.70 -2.36
N ASP A 97 6.82 -4.78 -2.68
CA ASP A 97 6.30 -6.04 -3.22
C ASP A 97 6.81 -7.17 -2.32
N LEU A 98 5.91 -7.92 -1.69
CA LEU A 98 6.27 -8.99 -0.78
C LEU A 98 6.55 -10.27 -1.58
N LYS A 99 7.71 -10.87 -1.36
CA LYS A 99 8.11 -12.12 -1.98
C LYS A 99 8.59 -13.10 -0.93
N MET A 100 7.84 -14.18 -0.74
CA MET A 100 8.16 -15.21 0.26
C MET A 100 9.59 -15.74 0.07
N GLY A 101 10.37 -15.71 1.14
CA GLY A 101 11.75 -16.21 1.16
C GLY A 101 12.76 -15.40 0.35
N ALA A 102 12.36 -14.26 -0.24
CA ALA A 102 13.27 -13.41 -1.01
C ALA A 102 14.11 -12.50 -0.10
N PRO A 103 15.38 -12.25 -0.46
CA PRO A 103 16.19 -11.24 0.24
C PRO A 103 15.65 -9.83 -0.02
N LEU A 104 16.08 -8.87 0.81
CA LEU A 104 15.77 -7.46 0.58
C LEU A 104 16.51 -6.96 -0.67
N VAL A 105 15.75 -6.45 -1.64
CA VAL A 105 16.26 -5.78 -2.84
C VAL A 105 15.70 -4.37 -2.86
N ILE A 106 16.59 -3.38 -2.96
CA ILE A 106 16.26 -1.96 -3.04
C ILE A 106 16.60 -1.42 -4.44
N GLY A 107 15.68 -0.63 -5.00
CA GLY A 107 15.87 0.01 -6.31
C GLY A 107 15.37 -0.83 -7.48
N GLY A 108 15.01 -0.15 -8.57
CA GLY A 108 14.31 -0.74 -9.72
C GLY A 108 15.11 -1.74 -10.57
N GLY A 109 16.38 -2.00 -10.25
CA GLY A 109 17.26 -2.89 -11.03
C GLY A 109 17.03 -4.40 -10.83
N GLY A 110 16.27 -4.80 -9.81
CA GLY A 110 15.89 -6.20 -9.54
C GLY A 110 14.45 -6.36 -9.02
N ALA A 111 13.76 -5.25 -8.83
CA ALA A 111 12.38 -5.19 -8.42
C ALA A 111 11.52 -5.39 -9.69
N GLY A 112 11.13 -6.64 -9.97
CA GLY A 112 10.58 -7.11 -11.25
C GLY A 112 9.33 -6.39 -11.78
N MET A 113 8.73 -6.92 -12.85
CA MET A 113 7.61 -6.31 -13.60
C MET A 113 6.39 -5.84 -12.76
N GLN A 114 6.29 -6.24 -11.49
CA GLN A 114 5.22 -5.87 -10.57
C GLN A 114 5.33 -4.44 -10.01
N LEU A 115 6.37 -3.69 -10.33
CA LEU A 115 6.57 -2.31 -9.86
C LEU A 115 6.63 -1.29 -11.01
N THR A 116 6.29 -1.69 -12.23
CA THR A 116 6.28 -0.83 -13.42
C THR A 116 5.35 0.38 -13.26
N HIS A 117 4.28 0.26 -12.47
CA HIS A 117 3.33 1.33 -12.18
C HIS A 117 3.43 1.86 -10.73
N ALA A 118 4.59 1.71 -10.09
CA ALA A 118 4.80 2.22 -8.73
C ALA A 118 4.53 3.73 -8.61
N GLN A 119 4.88 4.50 -9.65
CA GLN A 119 4.59 5.93 -9.69
C GLN A 119 3.08 6.22 -9.64
N ASP A 120 2.24 5.41 -10.30
CA ASP A 120 0.79 5.58 -10.29
C ASP A 120 0.20 5.32 -8.89
N ALA A 121 0.74 4.34 -8.16
CA ALA A 121 0.36 4.13 -6.76
C ALA A 121 0.77 5.31 -5.87
N VAL A 122 1.97 5.86 -6.06
CA VAL A 122 2.43 7.05 -5.33
C VAL A 122 1.56 8.26 -5.64
N HIS A 123 1.21 8.50 -6.90
CA HIS A 123 0.24 9.54 -7.29
C HIS A 123 -1.12 9.32 -6.64
N GLY A 124 -1.59 8.07 -6.58
CA GLY A 124 -2.82 7.72 -5.88
C GLY A 124 -2.75 8.05 -4.38
N VAL A 125 -1.60 7.89 -3.73
CA VAL A 125 -1.39 8.34 -2.35
C VAL A 125 -1.33 9.87 -2.27
N ALA A 126 -0.61 10.53 -3.17
CA ALA A 126 -0.46 12.00 -3.21
C ALA A 126 -1.78 12.74 -3.47
N SER A 127 -2.75 12.09 -4.16
CA SER A 127 -4.10 12.63 -4.34
C SER A 127 -4.87 12.80 -3.02
N ARG A 128 -4.40 12.18 -1.93
CA ARG A 128 -4.98 12.34 -0.59
C ARG A 128 -4.40 13.57 0.09
N PRO A 129 -5.25 14.52 0.53
CA PRO A 129 -4.79 15.74 1.19
C PRO A 129 -3.91 15.43 2.41
N GLY A 130 -2.74 16.07 2.47
CA GLY A 130 -1.87 16.03 3.64
C GLY A 130 -1.09 14.72 3.84
N VAL A 131 -1.00 13.83 2.84
CA VAL A 131 -0.22 12.58 2.95
C VAL A 131 1.20 12.71 2.38
N ILE A 132 1.37 13.08 1.12
CA ILE A 132 2.67 13.34 0.49
C ILE A 132 2.51 14.38 -0.62
N SER A 133 3.63 14.96 -1.06
CA SER A 133 3.65 15.76 -2.28
C SER A 133 3.50 14.86 -3.52
N PRO A 134 2.91 15.32 -4.64
CA PRO A 134 2.95 14.61 -5.91
C PRO A 134 4.38 14.24 -6.36
N ASP A 135 5.34 15.10 -6.05
CA ASP A 135 6.77 14.91 -6.38
C ASP A 135 7.57 14.22 -5.26
N ALA A 136 6.90 13.60 -4.28
CA ALA A 136 7.60 12.93 -3.19
C ALA A 136 8.47 11.79 -3.74
N PRO A 137 9.79 11.78 -3.43
CA PRO A 137 10.65 10.68 -3.84
C PRO A 137 10.22 9.41 -3.13
N TYR A 138 10.31 8.28 -3.83
CA TYR A 138 9.98 6.97 -3.28
C TYR A 138 11.08 5.96 -3.57
N VAL A 139 11.14 4.94 -2.71
CA VAL A 139 12.03 3.80 -2.84
C VAL A 139 11.22 2.58 -3.23
N LEU A 140 11.75 1.80 -4.17
CA LEU A 140 11.23 0.47 -4.49
C LEU A 140 11.91 -0.56 -3.60
N ALA A 141 11.12 -1.42 -2.95
CA ALA A 141 11.62 -2.49 -2.11
C ALA A 141 10.92 -3.82 -2.44
N THR A 142 11.70 -4.90 -2.49
CA THR A 142 11.16 -6.25 -2.59
C THR A 142 11.81 -7.12 -1.54
N GLY A 143 11.06 -8.03 -0.93
CA GLY A 143 11.63 -8.98 0.02
C GLY A 143 10.57 -9.77 0.78
N ASP A 144 11.04 -10.72 1.57
CA ASP A 144 10.22 -11.46 2.52
C ASP A 144 9.66 -10.55 3.63
N LYS A 145 8.59 -11.01 4.30
CA LYS A 145 7.98 -10.34 5.46
C LYS A 145 9.03 -9.89 6.49
N SER A 146 9.91 -10.80 6.90
CA SER A 146 10.86 -10.57 8.00
C SER A 146 11.86 -9.45 7.69
N VAL A 147 12.50 -9.51 6.52
CA VAL A 147 13.47 -8.50 6.06
C VAL A 147 12.80 -7.16 5.76
N MET A 148 11.55 -7.17 5.29
CA MET A 148 10.79 -5.94 5.04
C MET A 148 10.39 -5.23 6.34
N LEU A 149 10.00 -5.99 7.37
CA LEU A 149 9.73 -5.42 8.70
C LEU A 149 10.99 -4.78 9.29
N ALA A 150 12.12 -5.47 9.25
CA ALA A 150 13.40 -4.93 9.72
C ALA A 150 13.80 -3.65 8.94
N TYR A 151 13.65 -3.65 7.62
CA TYR A 151 13.92 -2.48 6.77
C TYR A 151 13.05 -1.27 7.15
N LEU A 152 11.77 -1.49 7.48
CA LEU A 152 10.85 -0.46 7.96
C LEU A 152 11.04 -0.14 9.47
N GLY A 153 12.05 -0.74 10.11
CA GLY A 153 12.42 -0.58 11.51
C GLY A 153 11.42 -1.18 12.50
N ALA A 154 10.63 -2.15 12.06
CA ALA A 154 9.53 -2.79 12.77
C ALA A 154 9.82 -4.27 13.10
N ASP A 155 11.09 -4.64 13.32
CA ASP A 155 11.55 -5.96 13.77
C ASP A 155 11.29 -6.24 15.27
#